data_AF-A0A6F9APS0-F1
#
_entry.id   AF-A0A6F9APS0-F1
#
_cell.length_a   1.000
_cell.length_b   1.000
_cell.length_c   1.000
_cell.angle_alpha   90.00
_cell.angle_beta   90.00
_cell.angle_gamma   90.00
#
_symmetry.space_group_name_H-M   'P 1'
#
loop_
_entity.id
_entity.type
_entity.pdbx_description
1 polymer ?
#
loop_
_entity_poly.entity_id
_entity_poly.type
_entity_poly.pdbx_seq_one_letter_code
_entity_poly.pdbx_strand_id
1 'polypeptide(L)'
;MDIVNHKFLEYGEHRGNYYGTSLESVHKVIGEGKVCLLDVQPHEEDFEDMISSAEAMDSQYGHLFEMVIVNGDFAMAFNKLRAELEKLETEEPQWIPVEWT
;
A
#
# COMPACT_ATOMS: atom_id res chain seq x y z
N MET A 1 -28.75 12.13 3.88
CA MET A 1 -28.32 10.76 3.53
C MET A 1 -26.84 10.66 3.86
N ASP A 2 -26.40 9.61 4.57
CA ASP A 2 -25.06 9.55 5.18
C ASP A 2 -23.89 9.69 4.19
N ILE A 3 -24.10 9.31 2.93
CA ILE A 3 -23.15 9.49 1.82
C ILE A 3 -22.82 10.98 1.59
N VAL A 4 -23.81 11.86 1.68
CA VAL A 4 -23.64 13.32 1.44
C VAL A 4 -22.92 14.00 2.62
N ASN A 5 -22.85 13.35 3.77
CA ASN A 5 -22.26 13.90 5.00
C ASN A 5 -20.80 13.45 5.21
N HIS A 6 -20.10 13.01 4.15
CA HIS A 6 -18.70 12.55 4.21
C HIS A 6 -18.44 11.46 5.27
N LYS A 7 -19.42 10.56 5.52
CA LYS A 7 -19.28 9.48 6.52
C LYS A 7 -18.61 8.21 6.00
N PHE A 8 -18.39 8.14 4.69
CA PHE A 8 -17.80 6.99 4.00
C PHE A 8 -16.51 7.41 3.31
N LEU A 9 -15.49 6.58 3.44
CA LEU A 9 -14.23 6.72 2.73
C LEU A 9 -14.41 6.46 1.23
N GLU A 10 -15.17 5.42 0.90
CA GLU A 10 -15.63 5.12 -0.46
C GLU A 10 -17.06 4.56 -0.40
N TYR A 11 -17.80 4.67 -1.49
CA TYR A 11 -19.12 4.07 -1.64
C TYR A 11 -19.39 3.73 -3.10
N GLY A 12 -20.27 2.76 -3.32
CA GLY A 12 -20.62 2.30 -4.67
C GLY A 12 -21.93 1.52 -4.68
N GLU A 13 -22.41 1.22 -5.87
CA GLU A 13 -23.59 0.38 -6.09
C GLU A 13 -23.19 -0.92 -6.77
N HIS A 14 -23.67 -2.05 -6.25
CA HIS A 14 -23.54 -3.35 -6.90
C HIS A 14 -24.88 -4.08 -6.88
N ARG A 15 -25.40 -4.43 -8.07
CA ARG A 15 -26.68 -5.15 -8.24
C ARG A 15 -27.86 -4.49 -7.51
N GLY A 16 -27.97 -3.16 -7.57
CA GLY A 16 -29.05 -2.41 -6.93
C GLY A 16 -28.91 -2.22 -5.40
N ASN A 17 -27.79 -2.65 -4.82
CA ASN A 17 -27.49 -2.45 -3.40
C ASN A 17 -26.31 -1.49 -3.24
N TYR A 18 -26.38 -0.63 -2.23
CA TYR A 18 -25.30 0.30 -1.90
C TYR A 18 -24.33 -0.32 -0.89
N TYR A 19 -23.05 -0.12 -1.14
CA TYR A 19 -21.94 -0.54 -0.29
C TYR A 19 -21.02 0.64 -0.04
N GLY A 20 -20.21 0.56 1.01
CA GLY A 20 -19.19 1.55 1.28
C GLY A 20 -18.40 1.25 2.54
N THR A 21 -17.24 1.88 2.63
CA THR A 21 -16.31 1.75 3.76
C THR A 21 -16.55 2.90 4.73
N SER A 22 -17.24 2.66 5.84
CA SER A 22 -17.59 3.72 6.81
C SER A 22 -16.38 4.15 7.64
N LEU A 23 -16.21 5.46 7.83
CA LEU A 23 -15.14 6.01 8.68
C LEU A 23 -15.26 5.54 10.14
N GLU A 24 -16.49 5.35 10.63
CA GLU A 24 -16.75 4.83 11.97
C GLU A 24 -16.16 3.42 12.15
N SER A 25 -16.34 2.54 11.17
CA SER A 25 -15.81 1.17 11.24
C SER A 25 -14.29 1.16 11.22
N VAL A 26 -13.67 2.03 10.43
CA VAL A 26 -12.20 2.20 10.40
C VAL A 26 -11.69 2.69 11.75
N HIS A 27 -12.27 3.76 12.29
CA HIS A 27 -11.88 4.31 13.59
C HIS A 27 -12.05 3.30 14.73
N LYS A 28 -13.07 2.44 14.67
CA LYS A 28 -13.26 1.37 15.66
C LYS A 28 -12.11 0.38 15.65
N VAL A 29 -11.67 -0.10 14.48
CA VAL A 29 -10.55 -1.04 14.36
C VAL A 29 -9.26 -0.43 14.92
N ILE A 30 -9.00 0.84 14.58
CA ILE A 30 -7.85 1.60 15.10
C ILE A 30 -7.95 1.74 16.63
N GLY A 31 -9.13 2.06 17.16
CA GLY A 31 -9.37 2.18 18.61
C GLY A 31 -9.17 0.88 19.39
N GLU A 32 -9.29 -0.27 18.73
CA GLU A 32 -8.95 -1.59 19.29
C GLU A 32 -7.44 -1.90 19.25
N GLY A 33 -6.61 -0.97 18.77
CA GLY A 33 -5.15 -1.15 18.61
C GLY A 33 -4.77 -2.09 17.47
N LYS A 34 -5.69 -2.32 16.51
CA LYS A 34 -5.47 -3.19 15.35
C LYS A 34 -5.14 -2.36 14.12
N VAL A 35 -4.39 -2.97 13.20
CA VAL A 35 -4.16 -2.40 11.86
C VAL A 35 -5.37 -2.72 10.98
N CYS A 36 -6.00 -1.68 10.44
CA CYS A 36 -7.08 -1.83 9.47
C CYS A 36 -6.48 -1.97 8.07
N LEU A 37 -6.69 -3.12 7.42
CA LEU A 37 -6.34 -3.31 6.01
C LEU A 37 -7.51 -2.84 5.16
N LEU A 38 -7.27 -1.82 4.35
CA LEU A 38 -8.27 -1.18 3.50
C LEU A 38 -7.96 -1.47 2.03
N ASP A 39 -8.94 -1.98 1.31
CA ASP A 39 -8.90 -2.16 -0.15
C ASP A 39 -9.76 -1.08 -0.78
N VAL A 40 -9.30 0.18 -0.67
CA VAL A 40 -9.98 1.36 -1.22
C VAL A 40 -9.22 1.88 -2.42
N GLN A 41 -9.94 2.35 -3.44
CA GLN A 41 -9.31 2.98 -4.59
C GLN A 41 -8.91 4.43 -4.23
N PRO A 42 -7.66 4.85 -4.50
CA PRO A 42 -7.26 6.24 -4.30
C PRO A 42 -8.06 7.16 -5.23
N HIS A 43 -8.27 8.42 -4.82
CA HIS A 43 -8.73 9.43 -5.76
C HIS A 43 -7.65 9.69 -6.81
N GLU A 44 -8.05 10.18 -7.99
CA GLU A 44 -7.13 10.40 -9.11
C GLU A 44 -5.97 11.34 -8.73
N GLU A 45 -6.25 12.41 -7.98
CA GLU A 45 -5.24 13.33 -7.44
C GLU A 45 -4.25 12.62 -6.49
N ASP A 46 -4.76 11.81 -5.55
CA ASP A 46 -3.92 11.03 -4.64
C ASP A 46 -3.03 10.03 -5.40
N PHE A 47 -3.52 9.50 -6.52
CA PHE A 47 -2.79 8.55 -7.36
C PHE A 47 -1.64 9.24 -8.12
N GLU A 48 -1.88 10.43 -8.68
CA GLU A 48 -0.83 11.22 -9.32
C GLU A 48 0.28 11.62 -8.33
N ASP A 49 -0.11 12.05 -7.12
CA ASP A 49 0.83 12.38 -6.05
C ASP A 49 1.67 11.16 -5.61
N MET A 50 1.06 9.97 -5.57
CA MET A 50 1.75 8.72 -5.29
C MET A 50 2.79 8.40 -6.35
N ILE A 51 2.45 8.54 -7.64
CA ILE A 51 3.38 8.31 -8.76
C ILE A 51 4.55 9.31 -8.68
N SER A 52 4.26 10.60 -8.55
CA SER A 52 5.26 11.65 -8.47
C SER A 52 6.24 11.42 -7.31
N SER A 53 5.71 11.02 -6.15
CA SER A 53 6.51 10.68 -4.98
C SER A 53 7.41 9.46 -5.21
N ALA A 54 6.89 8.43 -5.89
CA ALA A 54 7.66 7.23 -6.23
C ALA A 54 8.79 7.54 -7.23
N GLU A 55 8.53 8.33 -8.27
CA GLU A 55 9.54 8.78 -9.24
C GLU A 55 10.63 9.64 -8.58
N ALA A 56 10.24 10.56 -7.70
CA ALA A 56 11.18 11.39 -6.96
C ALA A 56 12.09 10.56 -6.04
N MET A 57 11.54 9.51 -5.43
CA MET A 57 12.28 8.60 -4.57
C MET A 57 13.29 7.76 -5.38
N ASP A 58 12.87 7.21 -6.51
CA ASP A 58 13.74 6.44 -7.42
C ASP A 58 14.86 7.33 -8.00
N SER A 59 14.54 8.56 -8.41
CA SER A 59 15.55 9.49 -8.92
C SER A 59 16.61 9.87 -7.88
N GLN A 60 16.23 10.00 -6.60
CA GLN A 60 17.16 10.41 -5.54
C GLN A 60 17.93 9.23 -4.94
N TYR A 61 17.24 8.11 -4.73
CA TYR A 61 17.73 7.00 -3.92
C TYR A 61 17.74 5.65 -4.64
N GLY A 62 17.35 5.58 -5.91
CA GLY A 62 17.26 4.32 -6.66
C GLY A 62 18.57 3.53 -6.74
N HIS A 63 19.71 4.21 -6.63
CA HIS A 63 21.03 3.57 -6.54
C HIS A 63 21.27 2.79 -5.24
N LEU A 64 20.42 2.98 -4.23
CA LEU A 64 20.43 2.24 -2.97
C LEU A 64 19.44 1.07 -2.98
N PHE A 65 18.60 0.95 -4.02
CA PHE A 65 17.61 -0.10 -4.10
C PHE A 65 18.24 -1.36 -4.68
N GLU A 66 18.22 -2.44 -3.90
CA GLU A 66 18.60 -3.77 -4.40
C GLU A 66 17.58 -4.29 -5.41
N MET A 67 16.29 -3.94 -5.23
CA MET A 67 15.22 -4.40 -6.11
C MET A 67 14.03 -3.43 -6.16
N VAL A 68 13.41 -3.35 -7.34
CA VAL A 68 12.13 -2.68 -7.57
C VAL A 68 11.03 -3.72 -7.92
N ILE A 69 9.87 -3.57 -7.28
CA ILE A 69 8.67 -4.39 -7.52
C ILE A 69 7.58 -3.48 -8.10
N VAL A 70 7.14 -3.78 -9.31
CA VAL A 70 6.08 -3.02 -9.98
C VAL A 70 4.72 -3.49 -9.47
N ASN A 71 3.93 -2.54 -8.96
CA ASN A 71 2.56 -2.77 -8.50
C ASN A 71 1.57 -2.85 -9.67
N GLY A 72 1.70 -3.89 -10.51
CA GLY A 72 0.85 -4.12 -11.68
C GLY A 72 -0.11 -5.30 -11.48
N ASP A 73 0.42 -6.52 -11.62
CA ASP A 73 -0.31 -7.74 -11.27
C ASP A 73 -0.04 -8.08 -9.80
N PHE A 74 -1.07 -8.01 -8.96
CA PHE A 74 -0.95 -8.25 -7.52
C PHE A 74 -0.38 -9.62 -7.19
N ALA A 75 -0.78 -10.68 -7.90
CA ALA A 75 -0.29 -12.02 -7.63
C ALA A 75 1.19 -12.12 -7.98
N MET A 76 1.62 -11.52 -9.09
CA MET A 76 3.04 -11.47 -9.46
C MET A 76 3.86 -10.62 -8.48
N ALA A 77 3.41 -9.41 -8.14
CA ALA A 77 4.10 -8.51 -7.23
C ALA A 77 4.24 -9.14 -5.84
N PHE A 78 3.16 -9.74 -5.31
CA PHE A 78 3.17 -10.44 -4.04
C PHE A 78 4.11 -11.65 -4.04
N ASN A 79 4.02 -12.51 -5.05
CA ASN A 79 4.89 -13.69 -5.12
C ASN A 79 6.36 -13.28 -5.28
N LYS A 80 6.63 -12.20 -6.01
CA LYS A 80 7.98 -11.65 -6.16
C LYS A 80 8.51 -11.12 -4.82
N LEU A 81 7.72 -10.34 -4.09
CA LEU A 81 8.08 -9.85 -2.76
C LEU A 81 8.35 -11.01 -1.79
N ARG A 82 7.44 -12.00 -1.74
CA ARG A 82 7.58 -13.16 -0.87
C ARG A 82 8.86 -13.95 -1.17
N ALA A 83 9.13 -14.20 -2.44
CA ALA A 83 10.30 -14.97 -2.85
C ALA A 83 11.62 -14.27 -2.46
N GLU A 84 11.72 -12.94 -2.59
CA GLU A 84 12.94 -12.24 -2.16
C GLU A 84 13.07 -12.17 -0.63
N LEU A 85 11.97 -11.99 0.11
CA LEU A 85 12.01 -12.07 1.57
C LEU A 85 12.50 -13.44 2.05
N GLU A 86 11.99 -14.53 1.46
CA GLU A 86 12.43 -15.89 1.76
C GLU A 86 13.92 -16.09 1.48
N LYS A 87 14.45 -15.52 0.39
CA LYS A 87 15.90 -15.56 0.11
C LYS A 87 16.70 -14.79 1.14
N LEU A 88 16.31 -13.56 1.48
CA LEU A 88 17.00 -12.75 2.49
C LEU A 88 17.05 -13.44 3.86
N GLU A 89 16.02 -14.21 4.21
CA GLU A 89 15.98 -14.99 5.45
C GLU A 89 16.84 -16.27 5.40
N THR A 90 17.11 -16.81 4.21
CA THR A 90 17.77 -18.11 4.03
C THR A 90 19.19 -18.04 3.50
N GLU A 91 19.60 -16.93 2.91
CA GLU A 91 20.94 -16.72 2.35
C GLU A 91 21.97 -16.31 3.42
N GLU A 92 23.26 -16.46 3.07
CA GLU A 92 24.40 -16.10 3.92
C GLU A 92 24.44 -14.58 4.23
N PRO A 93 25.14 -14.15 5.30
CA PRO A 93 25.18 -12.74 5.71
C PRO A 93 25.58 -11.82 4.56
N GLN A 94 24.74 -10.85 4.25
CA GLN A 94 25.00 -9.90 3.18
C GLN A 94 25.96 -8.78 3.61
N TRP A 95 26.78 -8.32 2.68
CA TRP A 95 27.68 -7.18 2.88
C TRP A 95 26.87 -5.88 2.88
N ILE A 96 26.78 -5.25 4.04
CA ILE A 96 26.23 -3.90 4.17
C ILE A 96 27.35 -2.85 4.12
N PRO A 97 27.09 -1.66 3.55
CA PRO A 97 27.99 -0.53 3.66
C PRO A 97 28.31 -0.21 5.13
N VAL A 98 29.54 0.20 5.42
CA VAL A 98 29.98 0.55 6.79
C VAL A 98 29.18 1.74 7.34
N GLU A 99 28.64 2.57 6.45
CA GLU A 99 27.80 3.71 6.78
C GLU A 99 26.42 3.30 7.36
N TRP A 100 26.06 2.01 7.31
CA TRP A 100 24.76 1.49 7.79
C TRP A 100 24.84 0.82 9.18
N THR A 101 26.02 0.78 9.80
CA THR A 101 26.26 0.29 11.18
C THR A 101 26.50 1.43 12.15
#